data_AF-A0A497LYG3-F1
#
_entry.id   AF-A0A497LYG3-F1
#
_cell.length_a   1.000
_cell.length_b   1.000
_cell.length_c   1.000
_cell.angle_alpha   90.00
_cell.angle_beta   90.00
_cell.angle_gamma   90.00
#
_symmetry.space_group_name_H-M   'P 1'
#
loop_
_entity.id
_entity.type
_entity.pdbx_description
1 polymer ?
#
loop_
_entity_poly.entity_id
_entity_poly.type
_entity_poly.pdbx_seq_one_letter_code
_entity_poly.pdbx_strand_id
1 'polypeptide(L)'
;MNHIIWSLTYLAALKFSGDHREAIKIADALSMRASSLEDLRRICDKGCPGVSVDYLRALSAEIPDPDGLTREEMAIQLLIKDFAARAIRMIKSITVEDFIEKGGANPFLIAALQISDFEELARFYTYQRVGRSILTSFGFTLEKVIRTLSKGRKGRWWDIETKIGGKKYYISVKSGPYDMDKDQVEHFADRAEEVTGGVPIIAITYGKQPSDVIKRTLEDRGLSVSKNLYIGRGLYALLTGQNDYYRRLLEVIGTASAGVDIISLIEEKARELAVELRRRYHSMSDFLSDMF
;
A
#
# COMPACT_ATOMS: atom_id res chain seq x y z
N MET A 1 -15.62 16.38 17.18
CA MET A 1 -16.60 16.57 16.08
C MET A 1 -15.94 16.94 14.74
N ASN A 2 -15.10 17.99 14.66
CA ASN A 2 -14.44 18.40 13.41
C ASN A 2 -13.54 17.32 12.76
N HIS A 3 -12.87 16.49 13.55
CA HIS A 3 -11.96 15.45 13.04
C HIS A 3 -12.68 14.28 12.33
N ILE A 4 -13.84 13.85 12.82
CA ILE A 4 -14.65 12.80 12.18
C ILE A 4 -15.20 13.30 10.84
N ILE A 5 -15.74 14.53 10.84
CA ILE A 5 -16.23 15.21 9.64
C ILE A 5 -15.08 15.36 8.62
N TRP A 6 -13.90 15.80 9.07
CA TRP A 6 -12.71 15.91 8.22
C TRP A 6 -12.32 14.55 7.60
N SER A 7 -12.19 13.49 8.40
CA SER A 7 -11.84 12.15 7.93
C SER A 7 -12.83 11.60 6.90
N LEU A 8 -14.13 11.73 7.16
CA LEU A 8 -15.17 11.27 6.25
C LEU A 8 -15.17 12.06 4.94
N THR A 9 -14.95 13.38 5.01
CA THR A 9 -14.85 14.21 3.82
C THR A 9 -13.60 13.91 3.02
N TYR A 10 -12.47 13.69 3.70
CA TYR A 10 -11.22 13.30 3.06
C TYR A 10 -11.37 11.99 2.29
N LEU A 11 -12.04 10.99 2.86
CA LEU A 11 -12.27 9.71 2.20
C LEU A 11 -13.18 9.82 1.00
N ALA A 12 -14.29 10.56 1.14
CA ALA A 12 -15.20 10.85 0.04
C ALA A 12 -14.46 11.56 -1.11
N ALA A 13 -13.68 12.59 -0.77
CA ALA A 13 -12.92 13.38 -1.72
C ALA A 13 -11.76 12.59 -2.34
N LEU A 14 -11.11 11.71 -1.59
CA LEU A 14 -10.04 10.85 -2.09
C LEU A 14 -10.60 9.81 -3.07
N LYS A 15 -11.76 9.24 -2.77
CA LYS A 15 -12.45 8.28 -3.66
C LYS A 15 -12.91 8.95 -4.96
N PHE A 16 -13.31 10.23 -4.89
CA PHE A 16 -13.76 11.00 -6.05
C PHE A 16 -12.60 11.54 -6.91
N SER A 17 -11.59 12.16 -6.28
CA SER A 17 -10.50 12.84 -6.99
C SER A 17 -9.33 11.92 -7.35
N GLY A 18 -9.13 10.84 -6.61
CA GLY A 18 -7.89 10.04 -6.67
C GLY A 18 -6.63 10.81 -6.24
N ASP A 19 -6.75 12.07 -5.80
CA ASP A 19 -5.65 12.95 -5.43
C ASP A 19 -5.75 13.34 -3.95
N HIS A 20 -4.72 12.98 -3.18
CA HIS A 20 -4.69 13.20 -1.73
C HIS A 20 -4.64 14.69 -1.35
N ARG A 21 -3.97 15.53 -2.14
CA ARG A 21 -3.87 16.96 -1.84
C ARG A 21 -5.20 17.64 -2.11
N GLU A 22 -5.86 17.24 -3.18
CA GLU A 22 -7.21 17.72 -3.47
C GLU A 22 -8.21 17.19 -2.45
N ALA A 23 -8.09 15.93 -2.04
CA ALA A 23 -8.89 15.37 -0.97
C ALA A 23 -8.69 16.06 0.38
N ILE A 24 -7.45 16.42 0.75
CA ILE A 24 -7.14 17.20 1.97
C ILE A 24 -7.74 18.59 1.87
N LYS A 25 -7.59 19.29 0.73
CA LYS A 25 -8.18 20.63 0.55
C LYS A 25 -9.70 20.59 0.62
N ILE A 26 -10.32 19.60 -0.01
CA ILE A 26 -11.77 19.40 0.03
C ILE A 26 -12.19 19.08 1.47
N ALA A 27 -11.47 18.20 2.16
CA ALA A 27 -11.71 17.90 3.57
C ALA A 27 -11.56 19.12 4.47
N ASP A 28 -10.51 19.93 4.29
CA ASP A 28 -10.28 21.17 5.02
C ASP A 28 -11.40 22.18 4.76
N ALA A 29 -11.77 22.40 3.49
CA ALA A 29 -12.81 23.35 3.12
C ALA A 29 -14.21 22.92 3.59
N LEU A 30 -14.50 21.63 3.59
CA LEU A 30 -15.81 21.10 3.96
C LEU A 30 -15.96 20.87 5.46
N SER A 31 -14.91 20.45 6.16
CA SER A 31 -14.90 20.35 7.63
C SER A 31 -15.03 21.70 8.35
N MET A 32 -14.63 22.80 7.69
CA MET A 32 -14.90 24.16 8.18
C MET A 32 -16.37 24.58 8.02
N ARG A 33 -17.14 23.89 7.17
CA ARG A 33 -18.51 24.28 6.78
C ARG A 33 -19.57 23.29 7.23
N ALA A 34 -19.17 22.09 7.63
CA ALA A 34 -20.04 21.06 8.15
C ALA A 34 -19.74 20.85 9.63
N SER A 35 -20.74 21.07 10.48
CA SER A 35 -20.66 20.80 11.92
C SER A 35 -21.33 19.47 12.29
N SER A 36 -22.01 18.83 11.33
CA SER A 36 -22.67 17.53 11.48
C SER A 36 -22.54 16.63 10.24
N LEU A 37 -22.88 15.34 10.39
CA LEU A 37 -23.01 14.41 9.27
C LEU A 37 -24.12 14.82 8.28
N GLU A 38 -25.19 15.46 8.79
CA GLU A 38 -26.29 16.00 7.98
C GLU A 38 -25.83 17.17 7.10
N ASP A 39 -24.92 18.02 7.60
CA ASP A 39 -24.32 19.11 6.80
C ASP A 39 -23.43 18.55 5.69
N LEU A 40 -22.62 17.54 6.00
CA LEU A 40 -21.80 16.81 5.04
C LEU A 40 -22.66 16.21 3.93
N ARG A 41 -23.76 15.54 4.30
CA ARG A 41 -24.75 15.00 3.37
C ARG A 41 -25.31 16.09 2.45
N ARG A 42 -25.74 17.23 3.01
CA ARG A 42 -26.30 18.35 2.24
C ARG A 42 -25.29 18.94 1.25
N ILE A 43 -24.00 18.88 1.57
CA ILE A 43 -22.93 19.36 0.69
C ILE A 43 -22.58 18.32 -0.39
N CYS A 44 -22.53 17.03 -0.06
CA CYS A 44 -22.23 15.95 -1.00
C CYS A 44 -23.37 15.71 -2.00
N ASP A 45 -24.64 15.81 -1.59
CA ASP A 45 -25.83 15.65 -2.46
C ASP A 45 -25.89 16.68 -3.59
N LYS A 46 -25.16 17.81 -3.47
CA LYS A 46 -25.09 18.85 -4.50
C LYS A 46 -23.87 18.75 -5.42
N GLY A 47 -22.96 17.79 -5.25
CA GLY A 47 -21.72 17.79 -6.04
C GLY A 47 -20.75 16.60 -5.95
N CYS A 48 -21.08 15.49 -5.28
CA CYS A 48 -20.20 14.31 -5.19
C CYS A 48 -20.93 13.01 -5.55
N PRO A 49 -21.09 12.67 -6.84
CA PRO A 49 -21.70 11.40 -7.25
C PRO A 49 -20.84 10.20 -6.81
N GLY A 50 -21.45 9.23 -6.10
CA GLY A 50 -20.86 7.91 -5.81
C GLY A 50 -20.46 7.62 -4.35
N VAL A 51 -20.78 8.50 -3.38
CA VAL A 51 -20.55 8.26 -1.95
C VAL A 51 -21.91 8.17 -1.22
N SER A 52 -22.33 6.97 -0.82
CA SER A 52 -23.60 6.79 -0.10
C SER A 52 -23.47 7.11 1.40
N VAL A 53 -24.56 7.57 2.01
CA VAL A 53 -24.63 7.88 3.45
C VAL A 53 -24.35 6.65 4.32
N ASP A 54 -24.78 5.47 3.89
CA ASP A 54 -24.54 4.22 4.61
C ASP A 54 -23.05 3.83 4.62
N TYR A 55 -22.33 4.15 3.54
CA TYR A 55 -20.87 3.97 3.47
C TYR A 55 -20.14 4.91 4.43
N LEU A 56 -20.57 6.17 4.53
CA LEU A 56 -19.99 7.13 5.47
C LEU A 56 -20.31 6.77 6.94
N ARG A 57 -21.51 6.25 7.21
CA ARG A 57 -21.90 5.78 8.56
C ARG A 57 -21.09 4.57 9.00
N ALA A 58 -20.96 3.56 8.13
CA ALA A 58 -20.15 2.37 8.40
C ALA A 58 -18.70 2.73 8.72
N LEU A 59 -18.12 3.69 7.99
CA LEU A 59 -16.77 4.18 8.28
C LEU A 59 -16.69 5.01 9.56
N SER A 60 -17.70 5.84 9.85
CA SER A 60 -17.71 6.72 11.02
C SER A 60 -17.69 5.94 12.34
N ALA A 61 -18.28 4.75 12.36
CA ALA A 61 -18.28 3.85 13.53
C ALA A 61 -16.90 3.24 13.82
N GLU A 62 -15.98 3.28 12.85
CA GLU A 62 -14.65 2.68 12.95
C GLU A 62 -13.52 3.72 13.12
N ILE A 63 -13.77 5.02 12.91
CA ILE A 63 -12.73 6.05 13.05
C ILE A 63 -12.33 6.14 14.54
N PRO A 64 -11.04 5.90 14.90
CA PRO A 64 -10.60 6.02 16.28
C PRO A 64 -10.83 7.42 16.83
N ASP A 65 -11.01 7.51 18.15
CA ASP A 65 -11.04 8.79 18.84
C ASP A 65 -9.74 9.57 18.54
N PRO A 66 -9.80 10.79 17.95
CA PRO A 66 -8.66 11.50 17.38
C PRO A 66 -7.64 12.05 18.39
N ASP A 67 -7.76 11.75 19.68
CA ASP A 67 -6.89 12.35 20.69
C ASP A 67 -5.40 12.04 20.43
N GLY A 68 -4.67 13.08 20.05
CA GLY A 68 -3.23 13.05 19.80
C GLY A 68 -2.80 12.70 18.36
N LEU A 69 -3.72 12.51 17.40
CA LEU A 69 -3.35 12.26 15.99
C LEU A 69 -3.30 13.56 15.16
N THR A 70 -2.28 13.68 14.32
CA THR A 70 -2.20 14.70 13.26
C THR A 70 -3.11 14.34 12.07
N ARG A 71 -3.39 15.32 11.20
CA ARG A 71 -4.20 15.09 9.99
C ARG A 71 -3.57 14.08 9.04
N GLU A 72 -2.24 14.13 8.92
CA GLU A 72 -1.45 13.20 8.12
C GLU A 72 -1.56 11.78 8.69
N GLU A 73 -1.48 11.62 10.01
CA GLU A 73 -1.64 10.33 10.68
C GLU A 73 -3.07 9.77 10.51
N MET A 74 -4.09 10.61 10.64
CA MET A 74 -5.48 10.22 10.36
C MET A 74 -5.64 9.72 8.91
N ALA A 75 -5.08 10.46 7.94
CA ALA A 75 -5.08 10.05 6.54
C ALA A 75 -4.33 8.72 6.32
N ILE A 76 -3.24 8.49 7.04
CA ILE A 76 -2.48 7.23 6.99
C ILE A 76 -3.31 6.08 7.55
N GLN A 77 -3.98 6.23 8.70
CA GLN A 77 -4.84 5.17 9.24
C GLN A 77 -5.91 4.74 8.24
N LEU A 78 -6.49 5.70 7.54
CA LEU A 78 -7.49 5.46 6.51
C LEU A 78 -6.94 4.68 5.31
N LEU A 79 -5.72 5.00 4.87
CA LEU A 79 -5.02 4.23 3.83
C LEU A 79 -4.80 2.77 4.24
N ILE A 80 -4.40 2.56 5.50
CA ILE A 80 -4.15 1.22 6.04
C ILE A 80 -5.44 0.40 6.15
N LYS A 81 -6.54 1.01 6.59
CA LYS A 81 -7.85 0.35 6.66
C LYS A 81 -8.37 -0.04 5.28
N ASP A 82 -8.28 0.87 4.32
CA ASP A 82 -8.65 0.60 2.93
C ASP A 82 -7.80 -0.55 2.33
N PHE A 83 -6.50 -0.57 2.62
CA PHE A 83 -5.63 -1.70 2.28
C PHE A 83 -6.09 -3.01 2.93
N ALA A 84 -6.35 -3.04 4.24
CA ALA A 84 -6.81 -4.23 4.94
C ALA A 84 -8.13 -4.75 4.37
N ALA A 85 -9.09 -3.87 4.11
CA ALA A 85 -10.38 -4.22 3.50
C ALA A 85 -10.22 -4.80 2.08
N ARG A 86 -9.29 -4.27 1.27
CA ARG A 86 -8.93 -4.87 -0.03
C ARG A 86 -8.30 -6.25 0.11
N ALA A 87 -7.39 -6.43 1.06
CA ALA A 87 -6.74 -7.71 1.31
C ALA A 87 -7.77 -8.78 1.68
N ILE A 88 -8.70 -8.47 2.59
CA ILE A 88 -9.80 -9.37 2.98
C ILE A 88 -10.65 -9.77 1.76
N ARG A 89 -11.07 -8.80 0.94
CA ARG A 89 -11.87 -9.08 -0.28
C ARG A 89 -11.11 -9.97 -1.25
N MET A 90 -9.82 -9.67 -1.46
CA MET A 90 -8.96 -10.44 -2.36
C MET A 90 -8.83 -11.89 -1.89
N ILE A 91 -8.55 -12.13 -0.60
CA ILE A 91 -8.45 -13.49 -0.04
C ILE A 91 -9.76 -14.24 -0.25
N LYS A 92 -10.90 -13.62 0.10
CA LYS A 92 -12.22 -14.23 -0.07
C LYS A 92 -12.56 -14.55 -1.53
N SER A 93 -12.03 -13.81 -2.49
CA SER A 93 -12.26 -14.03 -3.93
C SER A 93 -11.38 -15.10 -4.57
N ILE A 94 -10.43 -15.71 -3.84
CA ILE A 94 -9.58 -16.76 -4.40
C ILE A 94 -10.44 -17.98 -4.73
N THR A 95 -10.24 -18.56 -5.91
CA THR A 95 -10.93 -19.79 -6.35
C THR A 95 -9.92 -20.83 -6.84
N VAL A 96 -10.37 -22.07 -7.04
CA VAL A 96 -9.50 -23.13 -7.58
C VAL A 96 -9.02 -22.81 -9.01
N GLU A 97 -9.78 -22.07 -9.81
CA GLU A 97 -9.34 -21.58 -11.13
C GLU A 97 -8.12 -20.66 -11.05
N ASP A 98 -7.93 -19.94 -9.94
CA ASP A 98 -6.73 -19.15 -9.74
C ASP A 98 -5.46 -20.02 -9.68
N PHE A 99 -5.59 -21.28 -9.28
CA PHE A 99 -4.48 -22.23 -9.26
C PHE A 99 -4.24 -22.85 -10.65
N ILE A 100 -5.30 -23.21 -11.35
CA ILE A 100 -5.25 -23.95 -12.61
C ILE A 100 -4.99 -23.01 -13.79
N GLU A 101 -5.88 -22.04 -14.02
CA GLU A 101 -5.90 -21.26 -15.26
C GLU A 101 -4.99 -20.04 -15.21
N LYS A 102 -4.84 -19.42 -14.03
CA LYS A 102 -4.10 -18.16 -13.88
C LYS A 102 -2.61 -18.37 -13.57
N GLY A 103 -2.09 -19.56 -13.84
CA GLY A 103 -0.68 -19.94 -13.61
C GLY A 103 -0.30 -19.92 -12.13
N GLY A 104 -1.26 -20.12 -11.23
CA GLY A 104 -1.04 -20.06 -9.79
C GLY A 104 -0.21 -21.23 -9.29
N ALA A 105 -0.55 -22.45 -9.74
CA ALA A 105 0.14 -23.68 -9.42
C ALA A 105 1.20 -24.04 -10.48
N ASN A 106 2.39 -24.42 -10.03
CA ASN A 106 3.45 -24.94 -10.89
C ASN A 106 3.59 -26.45 -10.66
N PRO A 107 3.25 -27.31 -11.64
CA PRO A 107 3.29 -28.76 -11.46
C PRO A 107 4.69 -29.30 -11.16
N PHE A 108 5.75 -28.68 -11.71
CA PHE A 108 7.14 -29.06 -11.40
C PHE A 108 7.51 -28.70 -9.96
N LEU A 109 7.06 -27.55 -9.46
CA LEU A 109 7.31 -27.14 -8.08
C LEU A 109 6.56 -28.03 -7.09
N ILE A 110 5.33 -28.42 -7.40
CA ILE A 110 4.55 -29.38 -6.60
C ILE A 110 5.30 -30.70 -6.48
N ALA A 111 5.77 -31.25 -7.60
CA ALA A 111 6.54 -32.48 -7.62
C ALA A 111 7.87 -32.35 -6.85
N ALA A 112 8.60 -31.24 -7.05
CA ALA A 112 9.90 -31.02 -6.42
C ALA A 112 9.81 -30.84 -4.89
N LEU A 113 8.72 -30.23 -4.39
CA LEU A 113 8.46 -30.05 -2.96
C LEU A 113 7.74 -31.24 -2.33
N GLN A 114 7.42 -32.28 -3.10
CA GLN A 114 6.67 -33.46 -2.66
C GLN A 114 5.33 -33.10 -1.98
N ILE A 115 4.65 -32.06 -2.48
CA ILE A 115 3.30 -31.70 -2.02
C ILE A 115 2.37 -32.84 -2.44
N SER A 116 1.86 -33.58 -1.46
CA SER A 116 1.29 -34.92 -1.69
C SER A 116 -0.22 -34.98 -1.55
N ASP A 117 -0.84 -33.92 -1.02
CA ASP A 117 -2.29 -33.81 -0.90
C ASP A 117 -2.82 -32.40 -1.18
N PHE A 118 -4.15 -32.32 -1.35
CA PHE A 118 -4.84 -31.08 -1.68
C PHE A 118 -4.86 -30.04 -0.56
N GLU A 119 -4.64 -30.44 0.69
CA GLU A 119 -4.58 -29.51 1.82
C GLU A 119 -3.24 -28.78 1.84
N GLU A 120 -2.13 -29.52 1.68
CA GLU A 120 -0.80 -28.95 1.50
C GLU A 120 -0.75 -28.04 0.26
N LEU A 121 -1.32 -28.50 -0.87
CA LEU A 121 -1.37 -27.73 -2.11
C LEU A 121 -2.15 -26.43 -1.94
N ALA A 122 -3.38 -26.51 -1.43
CA ALA A 122 -4.23 -25.34 -1.26
C ALA A 122 -3.59 -24.36 -0.29
N ARG A 123 -3.05 -24.83 0.84
CA ARG A 123 -2.38 -23.98 1.81
C ARG A 123 -1.17 -23.27 1.20
N PHE A 124 -0.25 -24.02 0.60
CA PHE A 124 0.97 -23.47 0.01
C PHE A 124 0.67 -22.41 -1.05
N TYR A 125 -0.22 -22.72 -2.01
CA TYR A 125 -0.51 -21.79 -3.09
C TYR A 125 -1.42 -20.63 -2.69
N THR A 126 -2.29 -20.80 -1.69
CA THR A 126 -3.04 -19.67 -1.11
C THR A 126 -2.06 -18.69 -0.46
N TYR A 127 -1.15 -19.17 0.38
CA TYR A 127 -0.12 -18.30 1.00
C TYR A 127 0.74 -17.60 -0.04
N GLN A 128 1.20 -18.31 -1.08
CA GLN A 128 1.98 -17.68 -2.15
C GLN A 128 1.20 -16.61 -2.92
N ARG A 129 -0.05 -16.89 -3.29
CA ARG A 129 -0.90 -15.96 -4.03
C ARG A 129 -1.18 -14.71 -3.20
N VAL A 130 -1.60 -14.93 -1.95
CA VAL A 130 -1.89 -13.85 -1.01
C VAL A 130 -0.64 -13.04 -0.72
N GLY A 131 0.49 -13.67 -0.43
CA GLY A 131 1.77 -13.01 -0.19
C GLY A 131 2.19 -12.08 -1.33
N ARG A 132 2.19 -12.58 -2.58
CA ARG A 132 2.51 -11.76 -3.76
C ARG A 132 1.57 -10.55 -3.89
N SER A 133 0.27 -10.79 -3.79
CA SER A 133 -0.74 -9.74 -3.95
C SER A 133 -0.68 -8.68 -2.82
N ILE A 134 -0.49 -9.13 -1.58
CA ILE A 134 -0.35 -8.28 -0.39
C ILE A 134 0.89 -7.41 -0.50
N LEU A 135 2.05 -7.99 -0.82
CA LEU A 135 3.32 -7.24 -0.91
C LEU A 135 3.25 -6.14 -1.97
N THR A 136 2.75 -6.47 -3.17
CA THR A 136 2.58 -5.48 -4.25
C THR A 136 1.58 -4.39 -3.86
N SER A 137 0.41 -4.76 -3.35
CA SER A 137 -0.62 -3.77 -2.97
C SER A 137 -0.22 -2.91 -1.77
N PHE A 138 0.58 -3.45 -0.85
CA PHE A 138 1.12 -2.69 0.27
C PHE A 138 2.20 -1.71 -0.17
N GLY A 139 3.02 -2.06 -1.17
CA GLY A 139 3.96 -1.11 -1.79
C GLY A 139 3.28 0.16 -2.30
N PHE A 140 2.15 0.03 -3.01
CA PHE A 140 1.35 1.19 -3.43
C PHE A 140 0.74 1.97 -2.26
N THR A 141 0.38 1.26 -1.17
CA THR A 141 -0.10 1.91 0.05
C THR A 141 1.00 2.73 0.71
N LEU A 142 2.22 2.19 0.79
CA LEU A 142 3.38 2.89 1.33
C LEU A 142 3.77 4.11 0.49
N GLU A 143 3.72 4.05 -0.84
CA GLU A 143 3.90 5.23 -1.69
C GLU A 143 2.90 6.35 -1.32
N LYS A 144 1.63 6.01 -1.10
CA LYS A 144 0.60 6.95 -0.63
C LYS A 144 0.93 7.51 0.75
N VAL A 145 1.44 6.69 1.67
CA VAL A 145 1.89 7.13 3.00
C VAL A 145 3.05 8.13 2.88
N ILE A 146 4.07 7.83 2.08
CA ILE A 146 5.21 8.74 1.84
C ILE A 146 4.71 10.05 1.24
N ARG A 147 3.81 10.01 0.26
CA ARG A 147 3.22 11.20 -0.35
C ARG A 147 2.45 12.07 0.65
N THR A 148 1.69 11.43 1.55
CA THR A 148 0.96 12.11 2.64
C THR A 148 1.93 12.79 3.60
N LEU A 149 2.94 12.06 4.11
CA LEU A 149 3.93 12.62 5.03
C LEU A 149 4.73 13.76 4.41
N SER A 150 5.10 13.62 3.14
CA SER A 150 5.87 14.62 2.42
C SER A 150 5.03 15.81 1.96
N LYS A 151 3.70 15.77 2.09
CA LYS A 151 2.75 16.74 1.50
C LYS A 151 2.98 16.93 -0.01
N GLY A 152 3.41 15.86 -0.67
CA GLY A 152 3.81 15.88 -2.06
C GLY A 152 2.64 15.67 -3.02
N ARG A 153 2.92 15.82 -4.31
CA ARG A 153 1.98 15.49 -5.39
C ARG A 153 2.62 14.45 -6.32
N LYS A 154 1.80 13.73 -7.09
CA LYS A 154 2.33 12.86 -8.14
C LYS A 154 3.05 13.70 -9.21
N GLY A 155 4.25 13.31 -9.58
CA GLY A 155 5.01 13.89 -10.69
C GLY A 155 4.68 13.23 -12.02
N ARG A 156 5.31 13.71 -13.11
CA ARG A 156 5.15 13.08 -14.43
C ARG A 156 5.75 11.67 -14.47
N TRP A 157 7.01 11.56 -14.08
CA TRP A 157 7.71 10.28 -13.92
C TRP A 157 7.91 9.91 -12.45
N TRP A 158 8.13 10.92 -11.61
CA TRP A 158 8.36 10.76 -10.18
C TRP A 158 7.08 10.37 -9.44
N ASP A 159 7.19 9.42 -8.53
CA ASP A 159 6.09 9.03 -7.65
C ASP A 159 5.63 10.23 -6.82
N ILE A 160 6.58 11.07 -6.39
CA ILE A 160 6.31 12.25 -5.57
C ILE A 160 7.22 13.44 -5.94
N GLU A 161 6.62 14.60 -6.18
CA GLU A 161 7.28 15.90 -6.15
C GLU A 161 6.88 16.66 -4.89
N THR A 162 7.86 17.16 -4.13
CA THR A 162 7.58 17.93 -2.92
C THR A 162 8.66 19.00 -2.64
N LYS A 163 8.42 19.84 -1.63
CA LYS A 163 9.37 20.80 -1.09
C LYS A 163 9.54 20.53 0.42
N ILE A 164 10.75 20.19 0.83
CA ILE A 164 11.12 19.92 2.23
C ILE A 164 12.21 20.90 2.62
N GLY A 165 12.01 21.65 3.71
CA GLY A 165 12.99 22.62 4.20
C GLY A 165 13.44 23.65 3.14
N GLY A 166 12.51 24.10 2.29
CA GLY A 166 12.85 25.05 1.22
C GLY A 166 13.40 24.41 -0.08
N LYS A 167 13.80 23.14 -0.06
CA LYS A 167 14.42 22.44 -1.19
C LYS A 167 13.40 21.55 -1.91
N LYS A 168 13.43 21.56 -3.25
CA LYS A 168 12.58 20.69 -4.07
C LYS A 168 13.16 19.28 -4.12
N TYR A 169 12.31 18.28 -3.95
CA TYR A 169 12.65 16.86 -4.06
C TYR A 169 11.78 16.19 -5.11
N TYR A 170 12.39 15.27 -5.86
CA TYR A 170 11.75 14.39 -6.82
C TYR A 170 12.03 12.97 -6.37
N ILE A 171 11.00 12.23 -6.00
CA ILE A 171 11.12 11.00 -5.23
C ILE A 171 10.61 9.85 -6.08
N SER A 172 11.43 8.82 -6.24
CA SER A 172 10.96 7.49 -6.63
C SER A 172 10.90 6.60 -5.39
N VAL A 173 9.72 6.06 -5.09
CA VAL A 173 9.47 5.25 -3.89
C VAL A 173 9.67 3.78 -4.22
N LYS A 174 10.35 3.08 -3.31
CA LYS A 174 10.51 1.62 -3.33
C LYS A 174 10.18 1.09 -1.95
N SER A 175 9.52 -0.07 -1.88
CA SER A 175 9.11 -0.60 -0.59
C SER A 175 10.35 -1.05 0.18
N GLY A 176 11.17 -1.93 -0.40
CA GLY A 176 12.30 -2.59 0.25
C GLY A 176 13.66 -2.36 -0.40
N PRO A 177 14.73 -2.77 0.30
CA PRO A 177 16.12 -2.55 -0.13
C PRO A 177 16.56 -3.34 -1.37
N TYR A 178 15.77 -4.33 -1.79
CA TYR A 178 16.05 -5.20 -2.93
C TYR A 178 15.02 -5.05 -4.06
N ASP A 179 14.17 -4.03 -4.00
CA ASP A 179 13.09 -3.80 -4.97
C ASP A 179 13.57 -3.28 -6.32
N MET A 180 14.88 -2.97 -6.45
CA MET A 180 15.46 -2.46 -7.69
C MET A 180 16.57 -3.37 -8.20
N ASP A 181 16.48 -3.75 -9.46
CA ASP A 181 17.59 -4.28 -10.23
C ASP A 181 18.49 -3.15 -10.78
N LYS A 182 19.56 -3.54 -11.49
CA LYS A 182 20.53 -2.58 -12.05
C LYS A 182 19.88 -1.63 -13.06
N ASP A 183 19.10 -2.17 -14.01
CA ASP A 183 18.50 -1.40 -15.10
C ASP A 183 17.52 -0.35 -14.57
N GLN A 184 16.77 -0.69 -13.52
CA GLN A 184 15.88 0.25 -12.85
C GLN A 184 16.63 1.40 -12.17
N VAL A 185 17.83 1.16 -11.63
CA VAL A 185 18.66 2.20 -11.02
C VAL A 185 19.32 3.06 -12.09
N GLU A 186 19.76 2.48 -13.21
CA GLU A 186 20.26 3.24 -14.37
C GLU A 186 19.18 4.16 -14.94
N HIS A 187 17.95 3.66 -15.10
CA HIS A 187 16.83 4.47 -15.57
C HIS A 187 16.48 5.60 -14.58
N PHE A 188 16.58 5.35 -13.27
CA PHE A 188 16.48 6.43 -12.27
C PHE A 188 17.58 7.49 -12.47
N ALA A 189 18.81 7.07 -12.75
CA ALA A 189 19.93 7.98 -12.97
C ALA A 189 19.74 8.84 -14.23
N ASP A 190 19.26 8.25 -15.34
CA ASP A 190 18.90 9.01 -16.55
C ASP A 190 17.88 10.12 -16.23
N ARG A 191 16.87 9.80 -15.42
CA ARG A 191 15.84 10.76 -14.99
C ARG A 191 16.38 11.80 -14.03
N ALA A 192 17.35 11.43 -13.20
CA ALA A 192 18.01 12.36 -12.28
C ALA A 192 18.81 13.43 -13.04
N GLU A 193 19.43 13.09 -14.18
CA GLU A 193 20.16 14.02 -15.04
C GLU A 193 19.24 15.07 -15.68
N GLU A 194 17.99 14.71 -15.98
CA GLU A 194 16.98 15.64 -16.53
C GLU A 194 16.47 16.68 -15.49
N VAL A 195 16.76 16.51 -14.20
CA VAL A 195 16.26 17.39 -13.14
C VAL A 195 17.04 18.70 -13.09
N THR A 196 16.45 19.77 -13.61
CA THR A 196 16.96 21.13 -13.45
C THR A 196 16.45 21.75 -12.14
N GLY A 197 17.29 21.71 -11.10
CA GLY A 197 16.99 22.30 -9.79
C GLY A 197 16.13 21.40 -8.89
N GLY A 198 16.67 21.10 -7.71
CA GLY A 198 16.10 20.16 -6.73
C GLY A 198 16.99 18.95 -6.53
N VAL A 199 16.46 17.90 -5.88
CA VAL A 199 17.19 16.65 -5.63
C VAL A 199 16.34 15.46 -6.04
N PRO A 200 16.77 14.66 -7.03
CA PRO A 200 16.20 13.36 -7.29
C PRO A 200 16.66 12.36 -6.22
N ILE A 201 15.74 11.63 -5.61
CA ILE A 201 16.04 10.63 -4.59
C ILE A 201 15.29 9.32 -4.82
N ILE A 202 15.94 8.21 -4.51
CA ILE A 202 15.30 6.92 -4.24
C ILE A 202 14.92 6.89 -2.76
N ALA A 203 13.64 6.66 -2.47
CA ALA A 203 13.10 6.54 -1.13
C ALA A 203 12.72 5.09 -0.85
N ILE A 204 13.51 4.40 -0.03
CA ILE A 204 13.25 3.03 0.40
C ILE A 204 12.54 3.04 1.75
N THR A 205 11.31 2.52 1.80
CA THR A 205 10.43 2.75 2.96
C THR A 205 10.79 1.95 4.21
N TYR A 206 11.51 0.82 4.07
CA TYR A 206 12.00 0.03 5.20
C TYR A 206 13.39 -0.57 4.92
N GLY A 207 14.01 -1.11 5.96
CA GLY A 207 15.37 -1.69 5.90
C GLY A 207 16.42 -0.80 6.57
N LYS A 208 17.61 -1.39 6.78
CA LYS A 208 18.75 -0.73 7.43
C LYS A 208 19.79 -0.24 6.44
N GLN A 209 19.95 -0.96 5.33
CA GLN A 209 20.93 -0.72 4.29
C GLN A 209 20.30 -1.02 2.92
N PRO A 210 20.58 -0.22 1.89
CA PRO A 210 20.18 -0.55 0.52
C PRO A 210 21.07 -1.66 -0.04
N SER A 211 20.60 -2.35 -1.07
CA SER A 211 21.40 -3.37 -1.75
C SER A 211 22.68 -2.79 -2.38
N ASP A 212 23.71 -3.63 -2.52
CA ASP A 212 24.96 -3.23 -3.16
C ASP A 212 24.76 -2.85 -4.63
N VAL A 213 23.76 -3.47 -5.30
CA VAL A 213 23.39 -3.13 -6.68
C VAL A 213 22.97 -1.67 -6.77
N ILE A 214 22.10 -1.19 -5.87
CA ILE A 214 21.65 0.20 -5.87
C ILE A 214 22.83 1.14 -5.60
N LYS A 215 23.65 0.84 -4.57
CA LYS A 215 24.78 1.70 -4.20
C LYS A 215 25.77 1.86 -5.34
N ARG A 216 26.27 0.74 -5.88
CA ARG A 216 27.28 0.73 -6.94
C ARG A 216 26.76 1.40 -8.21
N THR A 217 25.53 1.09 -8.61
CA THR A 217 24.98 1.67 -9.84
C THR A 217 24.78 3.18 -9.73
N LEU A 218 24.37 3.70 -8.56
CA LEU A 218 24.32 5.15 -8.35
C LEU A 218 25.72 5.79 -8.44
N GLU A 219 26.72 5.19 -7.80
CA GLU A 219 28.10 5.69 -7.81
C GLU A 219 28.72 5.66 -9.21
N ASP A 220 28.52 4.57 -9.96
CA ASP A 220 28.98 4.41 -11.35
C ASP A 220 28.35 5.46 -12.27
N ARG A 221 27.12 5.89 -11.98
CA ARG A 221 26.41 6.96 -12.69
C ARG A 221 26.72 8.36 -12.15
N GLY A 222 27.68 8.50 -11.23
CA GLY A 222 28.11 9.78 -10.67
C GLY A 222 27.13 10.41 -9.66
N LEU A 223 26.14 9.64 -9.19
CA LEU A 223 25.18 10.07 -8.17
C LEU A 223 25.69 9.75 -6.78
N SER A 224 25.39 10.64 -5.82
CA SER A 224 25.86 10.49 -4.45
C SER A 224 24.86 9.68 -3.64
N VAL A 225 25.27 8.51 -3.14
CA VAL A 225 24.42 7.65 -2.29
C VAL A 225 23.82 8.44 -1.11
N SER A 226 24.61 9.27 -0.44
CA SER A 226 24.14 10.06 0.71
C SER A 226 23.15 11.18 0.37
N LYS A 227 23.09 11.63 -0.89
CA LYS A 227 22.20 12.70 -1.35
C LYS A 227 20.99 12.17 -2.13
N ASN A 228 21.16 11.05 -2.82
CA ASN A 228 20.21 10.50 -3.77
C ASN A 228 19.49 9.24 -3.25
N LEU A 229 19.83 8.74 -2.05
CA LEU A 229 19.22 7.54 -1.49
C LEU A 229 18.92 7.69 -0.01
N TYR A 230 17.64 7.50 0.36
CA TYR A 230 17.16 7.53 1.73
C TYR A 230 16.42 6.24 2.04
N ILE A 231 16.76 5.62 3.19
CA ILE A 231 16.19 4.32 3.59
C ILE A 231 15.66 4.35 5.03
N GLY A 232 14.49 3.75 5.23
CA GLY A 232 13.90 3.49 6.54
C GLY A 232 13.91 4.73 7.43
N ARG A 233 14.56 4.66 8.59
CA ARG A 233 14.66 5.77 9.55
C ARG A 233 15.13 7.08 8.89
N GLY A 234 16.13 7.03 8.01
CA GLY A 234 16.67 8.22 7.35
C GLY A 234 15.67 8.90 6.41
N LEU A 235 14.82 8.11 5.75
CA LEU A 235 13.72 8.63 4.94
C LEU A 235 12.70 9.37 5.81
N TYR A 236 12.21 8.75 6.88
CA TYR A 236 11.20 9.38 7.74
C TYR A 236 11.74 10.63 8.44
N ALA A 237 13.02 10.62 8.83
CA ALA A 237 13.70 11.80 9.37
C ALA A 237 13.77 12.94 8.34
N LEU A 238 14.08 12.65 7.07
CA LEU A 238 14.05 13.64 5.99
C LEU A 238 12.65 14.24 5.84
N LEU A 239 11.61 13.41 5.78
CA LEU A 239 10.24 13.85 5.50
C LEU A 239 9.65 14.70 6.62
N THR A 240 9.95 14.36 7.87
CA THR A 240 9.27 14.93 9.04
C THR A 240 10.14 15.87 9.88
N GLY A 241 11.46 15.86 9.66
CA GLY A 241 12.43 16.51 10.54
C GLY A 241 12.64 15.79 11.88
N GLN A 242 12.04 14.61 12.09
CA GLN A 242 12.07 13.88 13.35
C GLN A 242 12.72 12.50 13.19
N ASN A 243 13.85 12.27 13.88
CA ASN A 243 14.66 11.06 13.75
C ASN A 243 13.95 9.76 14.12
N ASP A 244 12.93 9.83 14.98
CA ASP A 244 12.22 8.66 15.51
C ASP A 244 10.76 8.58 15.08
N TYR A 245 10.35 9.37 14.09
CA TYR A 245 8.97 9.39 13.61
C TYR A 245 8.49 8.03 13.10
N TYR A 246 9.39 7.17 12.62
CA TYR A 246 9.03 5.80 12.20
C TYR A 246 8.37 4.98 13.32
N ARG A 247 8.72 5.21 14.60
CA ARG A 247 8.07 4.53 15.74
C ARG A 247 6.61 4.96 15.86
N ARG A 248 6.38 6.27 15.78
CA ARG A 248 5.03 6.84 15.75
C ARG A 248 4.23 6.32 14.56
N LEU A 249 4.85 6.23 13.39
CA LEU A 249 4.22 5.66 12.20
C LEU A 249 3.81 4.19 12.40
N LEU A 250 4.65 3.38 13.04
CA LEU A 250 4.31 1.98 13.37
C LEU A 250 3.11 1.90 14.32
N GLU A 251 3.02 2.77 15.32
CA GLU A 251 1.85 2.84 16.22
C GLU A 251 0.57 3.23 15.46
N VAL A 252 0.66 4.27 14.62
CA VAL A 252 -0.46 4.76 13.81
C VAL A 252 -0.97 3.69 12.86
N ILE A 253 -0.07 2.97 12.17
CA ILE A 253 -0.42 1.86 11.28
C ILE A 253 -0.98 0.68 12.08
N GLY A 254 -0.33 0.30 13.18
CA GLY A 254 -0.73 -0.86 14.00
C GLY A 254 -2.12 -0.73 14.61
N THR A 255 -2.46 0.46 15.10
CA THR A 255 -3.82 0.76 15.61
C THR A 255 -4.89 0.71 14.53
N ALA A 256 -4.57 1.10 13.30
CA ALA A 256 -5.52 1.08 12.18
C ALA A 256 -5.89 -0.35 11.73
N SER A 257 -5.03 -1.34 11.99
CA SER A 257 -5.24 -2.74 11.62
C SER A 257 -5.74 -3.63 12.78
N ALA A 258 -6.04 -3.03 13.94
CA ALA A 258 -6.51 -3.78 15.11
C ALA A 258 -7.79 -4.59 14.79
N GLY A 259 -7.78 -5.87 15.15
CA GLY A 259 -8.92 -6.78 14.95
C GLY A 259 -8.99 -7.50 13.60
N VAL A 260 -8.05 -7.27 12.68
CA VAL A 260 -7.99 -8.02 11.41
C VAL A 260 -7.01 -9.19 11.53
N ASP A 261 -7.52 -10.41 11.56
CA ASP A 261 -6.71 -11.63 11.49
C ASP A 261 -6.63 -12.16 10.06
N ILE A 262 -5.69 -11.60 9.28
CA ILE A 262 -5.43 -12.03 7.91
C ILE A 262 -4.95 -13.49 7.85
N ILE A 263 -4.19 -13.95 8.84
CA ILE A 263 -3.62 -15.30 8.83
C ILE A 263 -4.72 -16.34 8.95
N SER A 264 -5.63 -16.18 9.93
CA SER A 264 -6.78 -17.08 10.05
C SER A 264 -7.66 -17.08 8.80
N LEU A 265 -7.86 -15.91 8.17
CA LEU A 265 -8.62 -15.82 6.92
C LEU A 265 -7.95 -16.57 5.75
N ILE A 266 -6.62 -16.54 5.66
CA ILE A 266 -5.87 -17.33 4.67
C ILE A 266 -6.05 -18.82 4.91
N GLU A 267 -5.94 -19.28 6.16
CA GLU A 267 -6.08 -20.70 6.52
C GLU A 267 -7.52 -21.20 6.27
N GLU A 268 -8.53 -20.40 6.59
CA GLU A 268 -9.93 -20.72 6.26
C GLU A 268 -10.12 -20.87 4.75
N LYS A 269 -9.55 -19.95 3.97
CA LYS A 269 -9.64 -20.01 2.52
C LYS A 269 -8.90 -21.20 1.93
N ALA A 270 -7.72 -21.54 2.44
CA ALA A 270 -6.99 -22.72 2.03
C ALA A 270 -7.81 -24.01 2.27
N ARG A 271 -8.49 -24.12 3.41
CA ARG A 271 -9.39 -25.26 3.69
C ARG A 271 -10.57 -25.34 2.73
N GLU A 272 -11.20 -24.20 2.43
CA GLU A 272 -12.28 -24.11 1.43
C GLU A 272 -11.82 -24.64 0.06
N LEU A 273 -10.66 -24.18 -0.40
CA LEU A 273 -10.08 -24.56 -1.70
C LEU A 273 -9.65 -26.04 -1.73
N ALA A 274 -9.14 -26.58 -0.62
CA ALA A 274 -8.79 -27.99 -0.52
C ALA A 274 -10.02 -28.91 -0.67
N VAL A 275 -11.15 -28.52 -0.05
CA VAL A 275 -12.43 -29.25 -0.19
C VAL A 275 -12.91 -29.19 -1.64
N GLU A 276 -12.78 -28.05 -2.29
CA GLU A 276 -13.17 -27.87 -3.69
C GLU A 276 -12.29 -28.69 -4.64
N LEU A 277 -10.97 -28.71 -4.43
CA LEU A 277 -10.03 -29.54 -5.19
C LEU A 277 -10.37 -31.04 -5.08
N ARG A 278 -10.67 -31.53 -3.87
CA ARG A 278 -11.11 -32.93 -3.65
C ARG A 278 -12.40 -33.30 -4.36
N ARG A 279 -13.27 -32.31 -4.63
CA ARG A 279 -14.51 -32.53 -5.40
C ARG A 279 -14.26 -32.59 -6.91
N ARG A 280 -13.25 -31.87 -7.39
CA ARG A 280 -12.92 -31.74 -8.81
C ARG A 280 -11.98 -32.84 -9.31
N TYR A 281 -11.05 -33.29 -8.47
CA TYR A 281 -10.00 -34.24 -8.83
C TYR A 281 -10.00 -35.45 -7.89
N HIS A 282 -9.87 -36.65 -8.45
CA HIS A 282 -9.82 -37.88 -7.66
C HIS A 282 -8.47 -38.06 -6.96
N SER A 283 -7.38 -37.58 -7.56
CA SER A 283 -6.03 -37.69 -7.02
C SER A 283 -5.15 -36.48 -7.37
N MET A 284 -4.04 -36.33 -6.65
CA MET A 284 -3.00 -35.35 -6.98
C MET A 284 -2.42 -35.57 -8.39
N SER A 285 -2.36 -36.82 -8.86
CA SER A 285 -1.90 -37.14 -10.21
C SER A 285 -2.85 -36.60 -11.27
N ASP A 286 -4.16 -36.67 -11.03
CA ASP A 286 -5.17 -36.14 -11.96
C ASP A 286 -5.06 -34.61 -12.03
N PHE A 287 -4.92 -33.96 -10.87
CA PHE A 287 -4.70 -32.52 -10.81
C PHE A 287 -3.43 -32.10 -11.57
N LEU A 288 -2.30 -32.76 -11.34
CA LEU A 288 -1.05 -32.44 -12.03
C LEU A 288 -1.12 -32.64 -13.54
N SER A 289 -1.88 -33.63 -13.99
CA SER A 289 -2.07 -33.90 -15.42
C SER A 289 -2.90 -32.82 -16.10
N ASP A 290 -3.88 -32.23 -15.39
CA ASP A 290 -4.73 -31.15 -15.88
C ASP A 290 -4.03 -29.78 -15.98
N MET A 291 -2.80 -29.67 -15.45
CA MET A 291 -1.99 -28.45 -15.52
C MET A 291 -1.20 -28.30 -16.85
N PHE A 292 -1.38 -29.23 -17.80
CA PHE A 292 -0.71 -29.26 -19.11
C PHE A 292 -1.73 -29.27 -20.26
#